data_AF-A0A4Q3Z450-F1
#
_entry.id   AF-A0A4Q3Z450-F1
#
_cell.length_a   1.000
_cell.length_b   1.000
_cell.length_c   1.000
_cell.angle_alpha   90.00
_cell.angle_beta   90.00
_cell.angle_gamma   90.00
#
_symmetry.space_group_name_H-M   'P 1'
#
loop_
_entity.id
_entity.type
_entity.pdbx_description
1 polymer ?
#
loop_
_entity_poly.entity_id
_entity_poly.type
_entity_poly.pdbx_seq_one_letter_code
_entity_poly.pdbx_strand_id
1 'polypeptide(L)' 'MIFLHKARLVILSQPKTGTTALELALAARASIVVNKPPELKHMPYASFMKDVAPLIEAQTGLQRSDYE' A
#
# COMPACT_ATOMS: atom_id res chain seq x y z
N MET A 1 1.75 -5.16 -0.65
CA MET A 1 1.19 -3.87 -0.19
C MET A 1 0.20 -3.37 -1.22
N ILE A 2 -0.91 -2.76 -0.81
CA ILE A 2 -1.91 -2.21 -1.74
C ILE A 2 -2.24 -0.77 -1.40
N PHE A 3 -2.40 0.06 -2.44
CA PHE A 3 -2.99 1.39 -2.32
C PHE A 3 -4.25 1.51 -3.20
N LEU A 4 -5.34 1.95 -2.57
CA LEU A 4 -6.62 2.22 -3.22
C LEU A 4 -6.83 3.73 -3.23
N HIS A 5 -6.54 4.38 -4.35
CA HIS A 5 -6.67 5.84 -4.46
C HIS A 5 -8.12 6.31 -4.26
N LYS A 6 -9.09 5.61 -4.87
CA LYS A 6 -10.52 5.94 -4.75
C LYS A 6 -11.06 5.80 -3.32
N ALA A 7 -10.59 4.80 -2.60
CA ALA A 7 -11.00 4.54 -1.22
C ALA A 7 -10.16 5.30 -0.19
N ARG A 8 -9.11 6.01 -0.65
CA ARG A 8 -8.09 6.64 0.19
C ARG A 8 -7.63 5.67 1.27
N LEU A 9 -7.08 4.53 0.86
CA LEU A 9 -6.69 3.48 1.80
C LEU A 9 -5.36 2.84 1.39
N VAL A 10 -4.44 2.73 2.35
CA VAL A 10 -3.21 1.96 2.22
C VAL A 10 -3.27 0.73 3.11
N ILE A 11 -2.92 -0.43 2.54
CA ILE A 11 -2.84 -1.69 3.27
C ILE A 11 -1.41 -2.23 3.18
N LEU A 12 -0.75 -2.29 4.34
CA LEU A 12 0.59 -2.85 4.45
C LEU A 12 0.50 -4.38 4.53
N SER A 13 1.20 -5.07 3.63
CA SER A 13 1.14 -6.54 3.55
C SER A 13 2.14 -7.18 4.50
N GLN A 14 1.87 -7.18 5.81
CA GLN A 14 2.71 -7.88 6.78
C GLN A 14 2.61 -9.42 6.62
N PRO A 15 3.66 -10.19 6.93
CA PRO A 15 3.61 -11.64 6.83
C PRO A 15 2.64 -12.23 7.85
N LYS A 16 1.95 -13.32 7.47
CA LYS A 16 1.06 -14.10 8.35
C LYS A 16 -0.21 -13.36 8.83
N THR A 17 -0.56 -12.23 8.23
CA THR A 17 -1.79 -11.47 8.56
C THR A 17 -2.92 -11.68 7.54
N GLY A 18 -2.84 -12.73 6.71
CA GLY A 18 -3.85 -13.00 5.68
C GLY A 18 -3.89 -11.96 4.55
N THR A 19 -2.91 -11.05 4.48
CA THR A 19 -2.84 -9.97 3.48
C THR A 19 -2.83 -10.48 2.04
N THR A 20 -2.37 -11.70 1.79
CA THR A 20 -2.47 -12.34 0.47
C THR A 20 -3.93 -12.53 0.00
N ALA A 21 -4.85 -12.87 0.89
CA ALA A 21 -6.26 -13.06 0.51
C ALA A 21 -6.90 -11.71 0.17
N LEU A 22 -6.58 -10.69 0.95
CA LEU A 22 -7.00 -9.31 0.72
C LEU A 22 -6.42 -8.75 -0.56
N GLU A 23 -5.16 -9.11 -0.88
CA GLU A 23 -4.54 -8.76 -2.14
C GLU A 23 -5.27 -9.35 -3.33
N LEU A 24 -5.61 -10.64 -3.31
CA LEU A 24 -6.36 -11.27 -4.39
C LEU A 24 -7.76 -10.66 -4.58
N ALA A 25 -8.44 -10.31 -3.49
CA ALA A 25 -9.78 -9.73 -3.54
C ALA A 25 -9.79 -8.27 -4.02
N LEU A 26 -8.79 -7.47 -3.62
CA LEU A 26 -8.76 -6.03 -3.86
C LEU A 26 -7.85 -5.60 -5.02
N ALA A 27 -6.98 -6.49 -5.53
CA ALA A 27 -6.03 -6.15 -6.60
C ALA A 27 -6.71 -5.55 -7.84
N ALA A 28 -7.89 -6.05 -8.22
CA ALA A 28 -8.63 -5.53 -9.39
C ALA A 28 -9.14 -4.08 -9.21
N ARG A 29 -9.24 -3.59 -7.97
CA ARG A 29 -9.68 -2.23 -7.63
C ARG A 29 -8.55 -1.33 -7.15
N ALA A 30 -7.37 -1.90 -6.95
CA ALA A 30 -6.21 -1.20 -6.46
C ALA A 30 -5.58 -0.34 -7.54
N SER A 31 -5.12 0.85 -7.16
CA SER A 31 -4.35 1.72 -8.05
C SER A 31 -2.88 1.33 -8.06
N ILE A 32 -2.38 0.79 -6.94
CA ILE A 32 -1.02 0.26 -6.82
C ILE A 32 -1.08 -1.07 -6.06
N VAL A 33 -0.44 -2.10 -6.60
CA VAL A 33 -0.26 -3.40 -5.96
C VAL A 33 1.23 -3.75 -6.00
N VAL A 34 1.82 -4.05 -4.84
CA VAL A 34 3.21 -4.49 -4.70
C VAL A 34 3.23 -5.94 -4.23
N ASN A 35 3.54 -6.84 -5.16
CA ASN A 35 3.33 -8.28 -5.01
C ASN A 35 4.67 -9.02 -4.86
N LYS A 36 5.71 -8.53 -5.54
CA LYS A 36 7.05 -9.12 -5.61
C LYS A 36 8.09 -8.01 -5.89
N PRO A 37 9.35 -8.18 -5.47
CA PRO A 37 9.88 -9.19 -4.54
C PRO A 37 9.27 -9.09 -3.12
N PRO A 38 9.33 -10.17 -2.31
CA PRO A 38 8.73 -10.21 -0.96
C PRO A 38 9.27 -9.12 -0.03
N GLU A 39 10.52 -8.70 -0.22
CA GLU A 39 11.17 -7.61 0.51
C GLU A 39 10.43 -6.28 0.36
N LEU A 40 9.91 -5.99 -0.84
CA LEU A 40 9.09 -4.80 -1.10
C LEU A 40 7.62 -4.99 -0.68
N LYS A 41 7.13 -6.24 -0.72
CA LYS A 41 5.76 -6.57 -0.33
C LYS A 41 5.53 -6.40 1.18
N HIS A 42 6.48 -6.89 1.99
CA HIS A 42 6.45 -6.90 3.45
C HIS A 42 7.10 -5.66 4.07
N MET A 43 6.99 -4.53 3.38
CA MET A 43 7.62 -3.28 3.78
C MET A 43 7.20 -2.88 5.21
N PRO A 44 8.16 -2.62 6.12
CA PRO A 44 7.87 -2.04 7.42
C PRO A 44 7.30 -0.62 7.27
N TYR A 45 6.57 -0.16 8.29
CA TYR A 45 5.98 1.19 8.29
C TYR A 45 7.00 2.31 8.05
N ALA A 46 8.20 2.22 8.65
CA ALA A 46 9.25 3.21 8.46
C ALA A 46 9.74 3.31 7.01
N SER A 47 9.86 2.19 6.31
CA SER A 47 10.21 2.15 4.88
C SER A 47 9.08 2.69 4.02
N PHE A 48 7.81 2.39 4.37
CA PHE A 48 6.67 2.99 3.70
C PHE A 48 6.68 4.51 3.80
N MET A 49 6.96 5.05 4.99
CA MET A 49 7.07 6.49 5.20
C MET A 49 8.19 7.14 4.40
N LYS A 50 9.34 6.47 4.28
CA LYS A 50 10.50 7.02 3.58
C LYS A 50 10.33 6.99 2.06
N ASP A 51 9.79 5.89 1.54
CA ASP A 51 9.87 5.58 0.11
C ASP A 51 8.53 5.74 -0.62
N VAL A 52 7.39 5.41 0.02
CA VAL A 52 6.08 5.32 -0.65
C VAL A 52 5.16 6.49 -0.32
N ALA A 53 5.13 6.95 0.93
CA ALA A 53 4.35 8.11 1.33
C ALA A 53 4.66 9.38 0.51
N PRO A 54 5.94 9.78 0.28
CA PRO A 54 6.24 10.95 -0.54
C PRO A 54 5.82 10.75 -2.02
N LEU A 55 5.85 9.52 -2.51
CA LEU A 55 5.38 9.20 -3.87
C LEU A 55 3.87 9.39 -3.99
N ILE A 56 3.10 8.92 -3.00
CA ILE A 56 1.64 9.08 -2.97
C ILE A 56 1.29 10.57 -2.91
N GLU A 57 1.93 11.33 -2.02
CA GLU A 57 1.71 12.77 -1.89
C GLU A 57 2.04 13.52 -3.19
N ALA A 58 3.20 13.24 -3.81
CA ALA A 58 3.60 13.89 -5.05
C ALA A 58 2.65 13.60 -6.24
N GLN A 59 2.14 12.36 -6.34
CA GLN A 59 1.34 11.94 -7.50
C GLN A 59 -0.16 12.18 -7.32
N THR A 60 -0.65 12.22 -6.08
CA THR A 60 -2.10 12.31 -5.79
C THR A 60 -2.48 13.56 -5.01
N GLY A 61 -1.52 14.29 -4.45
CA GLY A 61 -1.75 15.43 -3.57
C GLY A 61 -2.39 15.04 -2.23
N LEU A 62 -2.53 13.74 -1.95
CA LEU A 62 -3.10 13.25 -0.70
C LEU A 62 -2.06 13.32 0.40
N GLN A 63 -2.41 13.95 1.52
CA GLN A 63 -1.59 13.92 2.72
C GLN A 63 -1.82 12.59 3.44
N ARG A 64 -0.88 12.19 4.29
CA ARG A 64 -0.97 10.93 5.04
C ARG A 64 -2.31 10.74 5.77
N SER A 65 -2.77 11.79 6.46
CA SER A 65 -4.03 11.79 7.22
C SER A 65 -5.27 11.47 6.40
N ASP A 66 -5.15 11.57 5.07
CA ASP A 66 -6.25 11.35 4.15
C ASP A 66 -6.49 9.88 3.84
N TYR A 67 -5.50 9.00 4.05
CA TYR A 67 -5.55 7.59 3.65
C TYR A 67 -5.05 6.60 4.72
N GLU A 68 -4.91 7.06 5.95
CA GLU A 68 -4.63 6.26 7.15
C GLU A 68 -5.80 5.37 7.57
#